data_AF-A0A9J7AAC0-F1
#
_entry.id   AF-A0A9J7AAC0-F1
#
_cell.length_a   1.000
_cell.length_b   1.000
_cell.length_c   1.000
_cell.angle_alpha   90.00
_cell.angle_beta   90.00
_cell.angle_gamma   90.00
#
_symmetry.space_group_name_H-M   'P 1'
#
loop_
_entity.id
_entity.type
_entity.pdbx_description
1 polymer ?
#
loop_
_entity_poly.entity_id
_entity_poly.type
_entity_poly.pdbx_seq_one_letter_code
_entity_poly.pdbx_strand_id
1 'polypeptide(L)'
;MAQAMLNDSSNNKTVKEHLSMSSPARNFQEKRDYIRMQVDTPATLTLENGETHQMTCIDLSSSGVQLKSNDPITANSKGELKVSSGGGATPALHASVTVCRIQENRPGEYRIGLSIDSFL
;
A
#
# COMPACT_ATOMS: atom_id res chain seq x y z
N MET A 1 -35.79 -76.05 -6.17
CA MET A 1 -35.89 -75.44 -4.83
C MET A 1 -34.63 -74.62 -4.58
N ALA A 2 -34.86 -73.38 -4.20
CA ALA A 2 -34.04 -72.28 -3.72
C ALA A 2 -32.54 -72.43 -3.37
N GLN A 3 -31.87 -71.26 -3.44
CA GLN A 3 -30.72 -70.75 -2.67
C GLN A 3 -29.32 -71.23 -3.12
N ALA A 4 -28.26 -70.41 -3.13
CA ALA A 4 -27.97 -69.04 -2.67
C ALA A 4 -26.84 -68.49 -3.58
N MET A 5 -26.84 -67.22 -4.02
CA MET A 5 -26.36 -66.01 -3.33
C MET A 5 -24.91 -66.05 -2.83
N LEU A 6 -24.22 -64.91 -3.07
CA LEU A 6 -22.89 -64.42 -2.65
C LEU A 6 -21.81 -64.59 -3.75
N ASN A 7 -21.57 -63.57 -4.61
CA ASN A 7 -20.75 -62.34 -4.41
C ASN A 7 -19.36 -62.67 -3.83
N ASP A 8 -18.24 -62.33 -4.45
CA ASP A 8 -17.82 -61.01 -4.97
C ASP A 8 -16.77 -61.28 -6.09
N SER A 9 -16.85 -60.75 -7.32
CA SER A 9 -16.53 -59.36 -7.72
C SER A 9 -15.25 -58.84 -7.05
N SER A 10 -14.28 -58.23 -7.72
CA SER A 10 -14.13 -57.85 -9.10
C SER A 10 -12.65 -57.54 -9.37
N ASN A 11 -12.33 -57.71 -10.64
CA ASN A 11 -11.10 -57.47 -11.36
C ASN A 11 -10.53 -56.03 -11.19
N ASN A 12 -9.21 -55.95 -10.97
CA ASN A 12 -8.23 -55.05 -11.60
C ASN A 12 -8.69 -53.65 -12.08
N LYS A 13 -8.04 -52.57 -11.59
CA LYS A 13 -7.31 -51.58 -12.42
C LYS A 13 -6.77 -50.37 -11.65
N THR A 14 -5.47 -50.13 -11.87
CA THR A 14 -4.90 -48.84 -12.30
C THR A 14 -4.69 -47.72 -11.27
N VAL A 15 -3.39 -47.52 -10.96
CA VAL A 15 -2.61 -46.29 -10.66
C VAL A 15 -3.29 -45.08 -10.01
N LYS A 16 -2.60 -44.50 -9.02
CA LYS A 16 -2.31 -43.06 -8.98
C LYS A 16 -1.22 -42.74 -7.97
N GLU A 17 -0.11 -42.24 -8.48
CA GLU A 17 0.92 -41.54 -7.73
C GLU A 17 0.28 -40.49 -6.82
N HIS A 18 0.69 -40.47 -5.56
CA HIS A 18 0.37 -39.41 -4.63
C HIS A 18 1.18 -38.17 -5.06
N LEU A 19 0.65 -37.38 -5.99
CA LEU A 19 1.11 -36.00 -6.18
C LEU A 19 0.81 -35.25 -4.87
N SER A 20 1.85 -35.07 -4.05
CA SER A 20 1.84 -34.05 -3.02
C SER A 20 1.71 -32.70 -3.73
N MET A 21 0.49 -32.16 -3.75
CA MET A 21 0.24 -30.78 -4.15
C MET A 21 0.80 -29.87 -3.05
N SER A 22 2.12 -29.67 -3.03
CA SER A 22 2.68 -28.49 -2.40
C SER A 22 2.42 -27.31 -3.34
N SER A 23 1.19 -26.80 -3.37
CA SER A 23 0.96 -25.46 -3.87
C SER A 23 1.90 -24.55 -3.09
N PRO A 24 2.88 -23.86 -3.70
CA PRO A 24 3.56 -22.80 -3.00
C PRO A 24 2.48 -21.73 -2.81
N ALA A 25 1.82 -21.76 -1.66
CA ALA A 25 1.33 -20.55 -1.06
C ALA A 25 2.57 -19.68 -0.95
N ARG A 26 2.80 -18.90 -2.01
CA ARG A 26 3.91 -17.97 -2.10
C ARG A 26 3.67 -17.11 -0.89
N ASN A 27 4.51 -17.27 0.13
CA ASN A 27 4.45 -16.51 1.36
C ASN A 27 4.68 -15.04 0.97
N PHE A 28 3.63 -14.40 0.49
CA PHE A 28 3.55 -12.97 0.26
C PHE A 28 3.46 -12.39 1.65
N GLN A 29 4.63 -12.26 2.27
CA GLN A 29 4.77 -11.41 3.42
C GLN A 29 4.56 -10.00 2.90
N GLU A 30 3.37 -9.47 3.16
CA GLU A 30 3.03 -8.11 2.84
C GLU A 30 4.11 -7.20 3.46
N LYS A 31 4.89 -6.53 2.60
CA LYS A 31 6.07 -5.77 3.03
C LYS A 31 5.72 -4.44 3.68
N ARG A 32 4.44 -4.05 3.69
CA ARG A 32 3.98 -2.76 4.21
C ARG A 32 3.12 -3.00 5.44
N ASP A 33 3.41 -2.22 6.47
CA ASP A 33 2.66 -2.28 7.73
C ASP A 33 1.26 -1.66 7.61
N TYR A 34 0.98 -0.91 6.53
CA TYR A 34 -0.27 -0.17 6.33
C TYR A 34 -0.75 -0.19 4.87
N ILE A 35 -2.06 -0.37 4.71
CA ILE A 35 -2.75 -0.24 3.42
C ILE A 35 -2.62 1.20 2.92
N ARG A 36 -2.31 1.35 1.63
CA ARG A 36 -2.19 2.66 0.98
C ARG A 36 -3.26 2.87 -0.08
N MET A 37 -3.94 4.01 0.01
CA MET A 37 -4.84 4.48 -1.03
C MET A 37 -4.03 5.26 -2.07
N GLN A 38 -4.18 4.89 -3.35
CA GLN A 38 -3.67 5.69 -4.46
C GLN A 38 -4.63 6.86 -4.70
N VAL A 39 -4.08 8.05 -4.80
CA VAL A 39 -4.83 9.30 -5.02
C VAL A 39 -4.09 10.16 -6.04
N ASP A 40 -4.73 11.22 -6.51
CA ASP A 40 -4.09 12.22 -7.37
C ASP A 40 -4.68 13.58 -6.98
N THR A 41 -4.23 14.08 -5.83
CA THR A 41 -4.94 15.16 -5.14
C THR A 41 -4.00 16.27 -4.71
N PRO A 42 -4.36 17.56 -4.89
CA PRO A 42 -3.53 18.67 -4.45
C PRO A 42 -3.25 18.63 -2.95
N ALA A 43 -1.99 18.90 -2.60
CA ALA A 43 -1.50 18.96 -1.24
C ALA A 43 -0.64 20.22 -1.03
N THR A 44 -0.67 20.74 0.20
CA THR A 44 0.17 21.84 0.65
C THR A 44 0.96 21.39 1.87
N LEU A 45 2.28 21.54 1.83
CA LEU A 45 3.17 21.33 2.97
C LEU A 45 3.73 22.68 3.41
N THR A 46 3.44 23.08 4.64
CA THR A 46 4.03 24.26 5.27
C THR A 46 5.08 23.77 6.27
N LEU A 47 6.34 24.06 5.99
CA LEU A 47 7.48 23.69 6.83
C LEU A 47 7.58 24.63 8.05
N GLU A 48 8.23 24.16 9.11
CA GLU A 48 8.44 24.95 10.35
C GLU A 48 9.21 26.27 10.11
N ASN A 49 10.01 26.36 9.04
CA ASN A 49 10.70 27.60 8.64
C ASN A 49 9.77 28.62 7.94
N GLY A 50 8.48 28.30 7.77
CA GLY A 50 7.47 29.13 7.10
C GLY A 50 7.38 28.91 5.59
N GLU A 51 8.27 28.11 4.99
CA GLU A 51 8.22 27.81 3.56
C GLU A 51 7.01 26.93 3.23
N THR A 52 6.30 27.27 2.17
CA THR A 52 5.09 26.54 1.75
C THR A 52 5.26 25.98 0.34
N HIS A 53 5.04 24.68 0.22
CA HIS A 53 5.21 23.89 -0.99
C HIS A 53 3.87 23.35 -1.48
N GLN A 54 3.53 23.62 -2.74
CA GLN A 54 2.36 23.03 -3.41
C GLN A 54 2.79 21.77 -4.15
N MET A 55 2.07 20.68 -3.93
CA MET A 55 2.44 19.34 -4.39
C MET A 55 1.21 18.52 -4.76
N THR A 56 1.46 17.33 -5.29
CA THR A 56 0.42 16.33 -5.53
C THR A 56 0.62 15.15 -4.59
N CYS A 57 -0.38 14.84 -3.77
CA CYS A 57 -0.43 13.59 -3.03
C CYS A 57 -0.78 12.46 -4.00
N ILE A 58 0.04 11.42 -4.02
CA ILE A 58 -0.12 10.28 -4.94
C ILE A 58 -0.51 8.98 -4.23
N ASP A 59 -0.08 8.83 -2.97
CA ASP A 59 -0.59 7.77 -2.11
C ASP A 59 -0.56 8.19 -0.64
N LEU A 60 -1.46 7.63 0.14
CA LEU A 60 -1.53 7.87 1.58
C LEU A 60 -2.02 6.65 2.34
N SER A 61 -1.73 6.62 3.62
CA SER A 61 -2.14 5.59 4.58
C SER A 61 -2.39 6.24 5.95
N SER A 62 -2.73 5.44 6.96
CA SER A 62 -2.90 5.92 8.33
C SER A 62 -1.63 6.48 8.97
N SER A 63 -0.44 6.18 8.43
CA SER A 63 0.85 6.53 9.04
C SER A 63 1.80 7.29 8.12
N GLY A 64 1.42 7.52 6.86
CA GLY A 64 2.33 8.16 5.91
C GLY A 64 1.69 8.58 4.61
N VAL A 65 2.39 9.47 3.92
CA VAL A 65 1.98 10.10 2.67
C VAL A 65 3.13 10.09 1.68
N GLN A 66 2.84 9.87 0.40
CA GLN A 66 3.76 10.12 -0.69
C GLN A 66 3.30 11.31 -1.53
N LEU A 67 4.22 12.24 -1.75
CA LEU A 67 4.02 13.44 -2.55
C LEU A 67 4.88 13.42 -3.82
N LYS A 68 4.39 14.10 -4.85
CA LYS A 68 5.12 14.50 -6.05
C LYS A 68 5.37 16.00 -5.98
N SER A 69 6.61 16.41 -6.21
CA SER A 69 7.02 17.82 -6.28
C SER A 69 7.93 18.03 -7.49
N ASN A 70 7.93 19.26 -8.01
CA ASN A 70 8.93 19.71 -8.98
C ASN A 70 10.08 20.49 -8.32
N ASP A 71 9.93 20.77 -7.02
CA ASP A 71 10.90 21.51 -6.21
C ASP A 71 11.58 20.57 -5.20
N PRO A 72 12.88 20.76 -4.94
CA PRO A 72 13.59 20.00 -3.92
C PRO A 72 13.10 20.37 -2.52
N ILE A 73 12.91 19.37 -1.67
CA ILE A 73 12.66 19.53 -0.23
C ILE A 73 13.84 18.95 0.54
N THR A 74 14.05 19.39 1.78
CA THR A 74 15.13 18.87 2.64
C THR A 74 14.64 17.67 3.46
N ALA A 75 15.48 16.63 3.59
CA ALA A 75 15.17 15.47 4.44
C ALA A 75 15.12 15.88 5.92
N ASN A 76 14.31 15.18 6.71
CA ASN A 76 14.07 15.45 8.14
C ASN A 76 13.39 16.79 8.44
N SER A 77 12.99 17.56 7.42
CA SER A 77 12.13 18.73 7.62
C SER A 77 10.79 18.30 8.20
N LYS A 78 10.25 19.13 9.09
CA LYS A 78 8.94 18.95 9.71
C LYS A 78 8.00 20.05 9.28
N GLY A 79 6.70 19.76 9.32
CA GLY A 79 5.70 20.74 8.94
C GLY A 79 4.28 20.22 9.06
N GLU A 80 3.35 21.06 8.60
CA GLU A 80 1.93 20.74 8.49
C GLU A 80 1.58 20.39 7.06
N LEU A 81 0.94 19.23 6.86
CA LEU A 81 0.43 18.78 5.59
C LEU A 81 -1.09 18.94 5.53
N LYS A 82 -1.56 19.53 4.44
CA LYS A 82 -2.98 19.55 4.05
C LYS A 82 -3.14 18.85 2.72
N VAL A 83 -3.94 17.78 2.65
CA VAL A 83 -4.32 17.12 1.40
C VAL A 83 -5.80 17.36 1.15
N SER A 84 -6.12 17.93 0.00
CA SER A 84 -7.50 18.24 -0.38
C SER A 84 -8.34 16.96 -0.44
N SER A 85 -9.65 17.05 -0.22
CA SER A 85 -10.53 15.88 -0.24
C SER A 85 -11.10 15.54 -1.63
N GLY A 86 -10.65 16.22 -2.68
CA GLY A 86 -11.12 15.99 -4.05
C GLY A 86 -12.59 16.38 -4.30
N GLY A 87 -13.21 17.18 -3.42
CA GLY A 87 -14.56 17.71 -3.60
C GLY A 87 -15.70 16.87 -3.01
N GLY A 88 -15.40 15.78 -2.30
CA GLY A 88 -16.39 14.97 -1.58
C GLY A 88 -16.71 15.49 -0.17
N ALA A 89 -17.64 14.81 0.51
CA ALA A 89 -18.01 15.09 1.92
C ALA A 89 -16.92 14.72 2.95
N THR A 90 -15.84 14.07 2.50
CA THR A 90 -14.70 13.74 3.35
C THR A 90 -13.92 15.01 3.70
N PRO A 91 -13.54 15.21 4.96
CA PRO A 91 -12.66 16.32 5.33
C PRO A 91 -11.29 16.17 4.66
N ALA A 92 -10.63 17.31 4.42
CA ALA A 92 -9.23 17.32 4.00
C ALA A 92 -8.37 16.64 5.07
N LEU A 93 -7.36 15.87 4.66
CA LEU A 93 -6.37 15.36 5.59
C LEU A 93 -5.54 16.54 6.09
N HIS A 94 -5.43 16.69 7.40
CA HIS A 94 -4.64 17.70 8.05
C HIS A 94 -3.79 17.03 9.14
N ALA A 95 -2.47 17.16 9.04
CA ALA A 95 -1.55 16.43 9.90
C ALA A 95 -0.21 17.15 10.08
N SER A 96 0.42 16.94 11.23
CA SER A 96 1.85 17.18 11.44
C SER A 96 2.64 16.01 10.85
N VAL A 97 3.71 16.32 10.13
CA VAL A 97 4.49 15.35 9.35
C VAL A 97 5.99 15.60 9.40
N THR A 98 6.75 14.52 9.19
CA THR A 98 8.20 14.56 9.02
C THR A 98 8.60 13.99 7.65
N VAL A 99 9.50 14.68 6.94
CA VAL A 99 10.09 14.20 5.67
C VAL A 99 11.08 13.07 5.96
N CYS A 100 10.74 11.85 5.55
CA CYS A 100 11.57 10.66 5.80
C CYS A 100 12.36 10.21 4.58
N ARG A 101 11.91 10.56 3.37
CA ARG A 101 12.55 10.12 2.12
C ARG A 101 12.37 11.13 1.01
N ILE A 102 13.42 11.37 0.24
CA ILE A 102 13.36 12.13 -1.01
C ILE A 102 14.04 11.29 -2.08
N GLN A 103 13.39 11.18 -3.23
CA GLN A 103 13.92 10.47 -4.39
C GLN A 103 13.67 11.32 -5.63
N GLU A 104 14.73 11.71 -6.32
CA GLU A 104 14.62 12.30 -7.65
C GLU A 104 14.46 11.17 -8.67
N ASN A 105 13.31 11.13 -9.34
CA ASN A 105 13.04 10.11 -10.36
C ASN A 105 13.58 10.54 -11.73
N ARG A 106 13.54 11.84 -12.00
CA ARG A 106 14.03 12.52 -13.21
C ARG A 106 14.51 13.91 -12.78
N PRO A 107 15.37 14.58 -13.55
CA PRO A 107 15.78 15.95 -13.24
C PRO A 107 14.57 16.85 -12.97
N GLY A 108 14.46 17.35 -11.73
CA GLY A 108 13.34 18.20 -11.29
C GLY A 108 12.01 17.49 -11.03
N GLU A 109 11.98 16.15 -10.90
CA GLU A 109 10.80 15.40 -10.47
C GLU A 109 11.11 14.59 -9.21
N TYR A 110 10.55 15.01 -8.08
CA TYR A 110 10.80 14.42 -6.78
C TYR A 110 9.61 13.60 -6.28
N ARG A 111 9.90 12.45 -5.70
CA ARG A 111 9.01 11.67 -4.84
C ARG A 111 9.43 11.87 -3.39
N ILE A 112 8.53 12.40 -2.59
CA ILE A 112 8.78 12.73 -1.19
C ILE A 112 7.92 11.82 -0.33
N GLY A 113 8.53 11.10 0.59
CA GLY A 113 7.84 10.27 1.58
C GLY A 113 7.80 10.98 2.92
N LEU A 114 6.59 11.07 3.48
CA LEU A 114 6.31 11.69 4.76
C LEU A 114 5.79 10.65 5.75
N SER A 115 6.23 10.74 7.00
CA SER A 115 5.59 10.09 8.15
C SER A 115 4.54 11.04 8.72
N ILE A 116 3.38 10.49 9.09
CA ILE A 116 2.36 11.23 9.86
C ILE A 116 2.72 11.09 11.33
N ASP A 117 2.98 12.22 11.99
CA ASP A 117 3.31 12.28 13.41
C ASP A 117 2.04 12.43 14.25
N SER A 118 1.09 13.27 13.81
CA SER A 118 -0.23 13.43 14.41
C SER A 118 -1.25 14.05 13.44
N PHE A 119 -2.54 13.76 13.61
CA PHE A 119 -3.62 14.47 12.93
C PHE A 119 -3.95 15.79 13.64
N LEU A 120 -4.39 16.80 12.89
CA LEU A 120 -4.66 18.17 13.36
C LEU A 120 -6.10 18.60 13.13
#